data_AF-A0A8S9U6U2-F1
#
_entry.id   AF-A0A8S9U6U2-F1
#
_cell.length_a   1.000
_cell.length_b   1.000
_cell.length_c   1.000
_cell.angle_alpha   90.00
_cell.angle_beta   90.00
_cell.angle_gamma   90.00
#
_symmetry.space_group_name_H-M   'P 1'
#
loop_
_entity.id
_entity.type
_entity.pdbx_description
1 polymer ?
#
loop_
_entity_poly.entity_id
_entity_poly.type
_entity_poly.pdbx_seq_one_letter_code
_entity_poly.pdbx_strand_id
1 'polypeptide(L)'
;MFNSEYFENRMKNLLDVLDVHNTKNMIVMLGNAKYRYRLPTGAPKDTSKKTEMLIKCKEWGISADKKELKKAIWAKLKKYVRTKINPEIVVVAENRGHTVMYTPPLQFAAH
;
A
#
# COMPACT_ATOMS: atom_id res chain seq x y z
N MET A 1 5.49 14.19 14.89
CA MET A 1 4.13 13.70 14.56
C MET A 1 4.28 12.45 13.71
N PHE A 2 3.67 11.32 14.11
CA PHE A 2 3.77 10.06 13.36
C PHE A 2 2.87 10.12 12.11
N ASN A 3 3.45 10.50 10.96
CA ASN A 3 2.76 10.60 9.67
C ASN A 3 3.44 9.70 8.62
N SER A 4 2.87 9.60 7.42
CA SER A 4 3.39 8.72 6.36
C SER A 4 4.82 9.07 5.94
N GLU A 5 5.15 10.36 5.87
CA GLU A 5 6.50 10.85 5.51
C GLU A 5 7.54 10.46 6.55
N TYR A 6 7.20 10.62 7.84
CA TYR A 6 8.05 10.16 8.94
C TYR A 6 8.31 8.66 8.86
N PHE A 7 7.28 7.87 8.57
CA PHE A 7 7.39 6.42 8.42
C PHE A 7 8.27 6.03 7.22
N GLU A 8 8.06 6.67 6.06
CA GLU A 8 8.85 6.45 4.85
C GLU A 8 10.33 6.77 5.07
N ASN A 9 10.64 7.90 5.70
CA ASN A 9 12.02 8.29 5.99
C ASN A 9 12.67 7.32 6.98
N ARG A 10 11.94 6.89 8.03
CA ARG A 10 12.45 5.88 8.97
C ARG A 10 12.75 4.54 8.29
N MET A 11 11.87 4.08 7.41
CA MET A 11 12.07 2.84 6.67
C MET A 11 13.23 2.95 5.68
N LYS A 12 13.37 4.06 4.96
CA LYS A 12 14.53 4.30 4.08
C LYS A 12 15.83 4.21 4.87
N ASN A 13 15.92 4.93 5.99
CA ASN A 13 17.11 4.89 6.84
C ASN A 13 17.42 3.48 7.35
N LEU A 14 16.39 2.69 7.71
CA LEU A 14 16.58 1.28 8.08
C LEU A 14 17.21 0.49 6.94
N LEU A 15 16.64 0.59 5.73
CA LEU A 15 17.15 -0.13 4.57
C LEU A 15 18.58 0.31 4.19
N ASP A 16 18.88 1.60 4.28
CA ASP A 16 20.23 2.13 4.01
C ASP A 16 21.26 1.59 5.01
N VAL A 17 20.87 1.45 6.29
CA VAL A 17 21.72 0.81 7.31
C VAL A 17 21.92 -0.68 7.01
N LEU A 18 20.87 -1.39 6.59
CA LEU A 18 20.99 -2.81 6.21
C LEU A 18 21.95 -2.99 5.02
N ASP A 19 21.89 -2.09 4.04
CA ASP A 19 22.81 -2.09 2.89
C ASP A 19 24.27 -1.86 3.33
N VAL A 20 24.52 -0.88 4.21
CA VAL A 20 25.87 -0.62 4.77
C VAL A 20 26.43 -1.85 5.48
N HIS A 21 25.59 -2.61 6.18
CA HIS A 21 26.00 -3.83 6.87
C HIS A 21 25.94 -5.09 5.99
N ASN A 22 25.67 -4.97 4.68
CA ASN A 22 25.49 -6.09 3.74
C ASN A 22 24.51 -7.16 4.27
N THR A 23 23.50 -6.71 5.03
CA THR A 23 22.48 -7.60 5.60
C THR A 23 21.42 -7.86 4.55
N LYS A 24 21.13 -9.12 4.27
CA LYS A 24 20.15 -9.55 3.25
C LYS A 24 19.12 -10.48 3.87
N ASN A 25 17.98 -10.68 3.18
CA ASN A 25 16.94 -11.63 3.57
C ASN A 25 16.30 -11.34 4.95
N MET A 26 16.35 -10.09 5.41
CA MET A 26 15.69 -9.69 6.65
C MET A 26 14.16 -9.70 6.49
N ILE A 27 13.45 -10.10 7.55
CA ILE A 27 12.00 -9.93 7.65
C ILE A 27 11.70 -8.69 8.49
N VAL A 28 11.10 -7.68 7.87
CA VAL A 28 10.64 -6.46 8.54
C VAL A 28 9.16 -6.64 8.93
N MET A 29 8.91 -6.79 10.23
CA MET A 29 7.55 -6.85 10.78
C MET A 29 6.97 -5.44 10.97
N LEU A 30 5.83 -5.17 10.34
CA LEU A 30 5.09 -3.92 10.49
C LEU A 30 3.75 -4.16 11.21
N GLY A 31 3.47 -3.40 12.27
CA GLY A 31 2.19 -3.43 12.97
C GLY A 31 1.04 -2.76 12.20
N ASN A 32 -0.22 -3.18 12.41
CA ASN A 32 -1.43 -2.79 11.66
C ASN A 32 -1.90 -1.32 11.70
N ALA A 33 -0.99 -0.37 11.88
CA ALA A 33 -1.32 1.05 11.96
C ALA A 33 -1.88 1.60 10.63
N LYS A 34 -2.81 2.57 10.75
CA LYS A 34 -3.46 3.26 9.61
C LYS A 34 -2.49 4.10 8.75
N TYR A 35 -1.26 4.33 9.21
CA TYR A 35 -0.30 5.27 8.60
C TYR A 35 0.43 4.77 7.34
N ARG A 36 -0.04 3.71 6.69
CA ARG A 36 0.73 3.02 5.64
C ARG A 36 0.39 3.34 4.19
N TYR A 37 -0.40 4.37 3.91
CA TYR A 37 -1.00 4.51 2.59
C TYR A 37 -0.54 5.76 1.85
N ARG A 38 0.77 5.92 1.61
CA ARG A 38 1.13 6.47 0.30
C ARG A 38 1.04 5.33 -0.70
N LEU A 39 -0.02 5.39 -1.48
CA LEU A 39 -0.17 4.53 -2.63
C LEU A 39 0.95 4.84 -3.61
N PRO A 40 1.42 3.85 -4.39
CA PRO A 40 2.37 4.08 -5.44
C PRO A 40 1.92 5.23 -6.35
N THR A 41 2.87 6.02 -6.82
CA THR A 41 2.62 7.11 -7.77
C THR A 41 1.81 6.58 -8.96
N GLY A 42 0.66 7.21 -9.24
CA GLY A 42 -0.26 6.80 -10.30
C GLY A 42 -1.45 5.94 -9.85
N ALA A 43 -1.55 5.57 -8.56
CA ALA A 43 -2.78 5.00 -8.01
C ALA A 43 -3.92 6.05 -8.02
N PRO A 44 -5.16 5.64 -8.33
CA PRO A 44 -6.30 6.55 -8.33
C PRO A 44 -6.59 7.05 -6.92
N LYS A 45 -7.05 8.30 -6.83
CA LYS A 45 -7.51 8.96 -5.60
C LYS A 45 -9.02 9.12 -5.66
N ASP A 46 -9.66 9.39 -4.52
CA ASP A 46 -11.09 9.71 -4.48
C ASP A 46 -11.44 10.95 -5.31
N THR A 47 -10.49 11.89 -5.42
CA THR A 47 -10.56 13.09 -6.25
C THR A 47 -10.40 12.82 -7.75
N SER A 48 -9.82 11.69 -8.18
CA SER A 48 -9.59 11.35 -9.60
C SER A 48 -10.89 11.38 -10.42
N LYS A 49 -10.78 11.66 -11.73
CA LYS A 49 -11.96 11.71 -12.61
C LYS A 49 -12.56 10.30 -12.77
N LYS A 50 -13.88 10.22 -13.03
CA LYS A 50 -14.57 8.94 -13.25
C LYS A 50 -13.94 8.16 -14.42
N THR A 51 -13.53 8.87 -15.48
CA THR A 51 -12.85 8.29 -16.64
C THR A 51 -11.50 7.67 -16.27
N GLU A 52 -10.68 8.37 -15.49
CA GLU A 52 -9.40 7.86 -14.98
C GLU A 52 -9.59 6.62 -14.09
N MET A 53 -10.62 6.63 -13.23
CA MET A 53 -10.96 5.48 -12.40
C MET A 53 -11.36 4.26 -13.24
N LEU A 54 -12.12 4.45 -14.31
CA LEU A 54 -12.51 3.36 -15.22
C LEU A 54 -11.32 2.82 -16.01
N ILE A 55 -10.40 3.69 -16.44
CA ILE A 55 -9.14 3.28 -17.09
C ILE A 55 -8.34 2.40 -16.13
N LYS A 56 -8.17 2.85 -14.87
CA LYS A 56 -7.48 2.06 -13.83
C LYS A 56 -8.19 0.75 -13.51
N CYS A 57 -9.52 0.73 -13.45
CA CYS A 57 -10.27 -0.50 -13.30
C CYS A 57 -9.96 -1.48 -14.44
N LYS A 58 -9.91 -1.01 -15.69
CA LYS A 58 -9.57 -1.84 -16.85
C LYS A 58 -8.13 -2.35 -16.78
N GLU A 59 -7.17 -1.49 -16.46
CA GLU A 59 -5.75 -1.85 -16.30
C GLU A 59 -5.55 -2.91 -15.21
N TRP A 60 -6.32 -2.83 -14.12
CA TRP A 60 -6.22 -3.76 -12.98
C TRP A 60 -7.20 -4.95 -13.07
N GLY A 61 -7.92 -5.11 -14.18
CA GLY A 61 -8.89 -6.20 -14.37
C GLY A 61 -10.10 -6.15 -13.42
N ILE A 62 -10.44 -4.98 -12.88
CA ILE A 62 -11.58 -4.76 -11.99
C ILE A 62 -12.82 -4.50 -12.83
N SER A 63 -13.87 -5.31 -12.64
CA SER A 63 -15.16 -5.11 -13.31
C SER A 63 -15.86 -3.84 -12.82
N ALA A 64 -15.96 -2.84 -13.70
CA ALA A 64 -16.63 -1.57 -13.45
C ALA A 64 -17.34 -1.07 -14.71
N ASP A 65 -18.62 -0.69 -14.58
CA ASP A 65 -19.43 -0.16 -15.67
C ASP A 65 -19.45 1.38 -15.68
N LYS A 66 -19.56 1.97 -16.87
CA LYS A 66 -19.72 3.43 -17.06
C LYS A 66 -21.00 3.98 -16.42
N LYS A 67 -22.03 3.17 -16.23
CA LYS A 67 -23.31 3.50 -15.57
C LYS A 67 -23.18 3.56 -14.05
N GLU A 68 -22.17 2.93 -13.46
CA GLU A 68 -21.96 2.98 -12.01
C GLU A 68 -21.66 4.41 -11.53
N LEU A 69 -22.11 4.75 -10.32
CA LEU A 69 -21.75 6.02 -9.69
C LEU A 69 -20.24 6.08 -9.43
N LYS A 70 -19.63 7.27 -9.54
CA LYS A 70 -18.20 7.48 -9.25
C LYS A 70 -17.80 6.91 -7.88
N LYS A 71 -18.66 7.08 -6.87
CA LYS A 71 -18.45 6.54 -5.51
C LYS A 71 -18.38 5.01 -5.48
N ALA A 72 -19.19 4.32 -6.29
CA ALA A 72 -19.18 2.86 -6.36
C ALA A 72 -17.90 2.32 -7.04
N ILE A 73 -17.49 2.96 -8.15
CA ILE A 73 -16.23 2.64 -8.83
C ILE A 73 -15.05 2.88 -7.88
N TRP A 74 -15.04 4.01 -7.16
CA TRP A 74 -14.02 4.30 -6.15
C TRP A 74 -13.99 3.26 -5.04
N ALA A 75 -15.13 2.78 -4.54
CA ALA A 75 -15.17 1.75 -3.50
C ALA A 75 -14.50 0.43 -3.97
N LYS A 76 -14.72 0.04 -5.23
CA LYS A 76 -14.04 -1.13 -5.84
C LYS A 76 -12.54 -0.92 -5.93
N LEU A 77 -12.10 0.23 -6.44
CA LEU A 77 -10.68 0.59 -6.51
C LEU A 77 -10.03 0.63 -5.13
N LYS A 78 -10.66 1.28 -4.16
CA LYS A 78 -10.17 1.37 -2.78
C LYS A 78 -10.02 -0.01 -2.15
N LYS A 79 -10.97 -0.92 -2.39
CA LYS A 79 -10.87 -2.31 -1.92
C LYS A 79 -9.70 -3.05 -2.58
N TYR A 80 -9.54 -2.91 -3.90
CA TYR A 80 -8.44 -3.52 -4.64
C TYR A 80 -7.08 -3.01 -4.13
N VAL A 81 -6.92 -1.69 -4.06
CA VAL A 81 -5.73 -1.02 -3.51
C VAL A 81 -5.38 -1.57 -2.13
N ARG A 82 -6.36 -1.65 -1.22
CA ARG A 82 -6.13 -2.13 0.16
C ARG A 82 -5.67 -3.60 0.23
N THR A 83 -6.04 -4.42 -0.76
CA THR A 83 -5.84 -5.87 -0.72
C THR A 83 -4.73 -6.37 -1.62
N LYS A 84 -4.37 -5.61 -2.65
CA LYS A 84 -3.47 -6.05 -3.72
C LYS A 84 -2.30 -5.11 -3.98
N ILE A 85 -2.34 -3.87 -3.48
CA ILE A 85 -1.28 -2.91 -3.73
C ILE A 85 -0.46 -2.72 -2.47
N ASN A 86 0.79 -3.18 -2.54
CA ASN A 86 1.79 -2.92 -1.52
C ASN A 86 2.12 -1.42 -1.46
N PRO A 87 2.29 -0.84 -0.26
CA PRO A 87 2.84 0.50 -0.12
C PRO A 87 4.20 0.62 -0.83
N GLU A 88 4.53 1.80 -1.34
CA GLU A 88 5.77 2.04 -2.08
C GLU A 88 7.02 1.56 -1.31
N ILE A 89 7.05 1.80 0.00
CA ILE A 89 8.18 1.40 0.84
C ILE A 89 8.33 -0.11 1.02
N VAL A 90 7.26 -0.88 0.86
CA VAL A 90 7.33 -2.35 0.82
C VAL A 90 8.00 -2.80 -0.47
N VAL A 91 7.63 -2.20 -1.60
CA VAL A 91 8.27 -2.49 -2.90
C VAL A 91 9.77 -2.15 -2.85
N VAL A 92 10.15 -1.03 -2.22
CA VAL A 92 11.57 -0.67 -2.05
C VAL A 92 12.31 -1.71 -1.19
N ALA A 93 11.72 -2.17 -0.09
CA ALA A 93 12.33 -3.20 0.75
C ALA A 93 12.48 -4.54 0.00
N GLU A 94 11.45 -4.95 -0.75
CA GLU A 94 11.45 -6.16 -1.58
C GLU A 94 12.54 -6.08 -2.67
N ASN A 95 12.68 -4.94 -3.34
CA ASN A 95 13.72 -4.70 -4.34
C ASN A 95 15.15 -4.75 -3.75
N ARG A 96 15.30 -4.46 -2.44
CA ARG A 96 16.58 -4.60 -1.72
C ARG A 96 16.79 -6.00 -1.12
N GLY A 97 15.91 -6.97 -1.42
CA GLY A 97 16.05 -8.35 -0.97
C GLY A 97 15.56 -8.60 0.46
N HIS A 98 14.65 -7.75 0.96
CA HIS A 98 14.00 -7.92 2.26
C HIS A 98 12.53 -8.28 2.11
N THR A 99 11.99 -9.01 3.08
CA THR A 99 10.56 -9.34 3.11
C THR A 99 9.86 -8.44 4.12
N VAL A 100 8.72 -7.85 3.74
CA VAL A 100 7.88 -7.10 4.69
C VAL A 100 6.66 -7.92 5.03
N MET A 101 6.46 -8.16 6.34
CA MET A 101 5.28 -8.84 6.84
C MET A 101 4.44 -7.91 7.71
N TYR A 102 3.13 -8.13 7.68
CA TYR A 102 2.17 -7.40 8.49
C TYR A 102 1.81 -8.26 9.68
N THR A 103 1.77 -7.68 10.88
CA THR A 103 1.19 -8.41 12.00
C THR A 103 -0.25 -8.80 11.66
N PRO A 104 -0.77 -9.92 12.17
CA PRO A 104 -2.18 -10.25 12.02
C PRO A 104 -3.07 -9.10 12.49
N PRO A 105 -4.27 -8.91 11.92
CA PRO A 105 -5.27 -8.03 12.50
C PRO A 105 -5.46 -8.41 13.97
N LEU A 106 -5.49 -7.44 14.88
CA LEU A 106 -5.87 -7.70 16.27
C LEU A 106 -7.32 -8.20 16.26
N GLN A 107 -7.50 -9.51 16.20
CA GLN A 107 -8.75 -10.16 16.53
C GLN A 107 -8.78 -10.21 18.05
N PHE A 108 -9.30 -9.16 18.69
CA PHE A 108 -9.78 -9.34 20.05
C PHE A 108 -10.96 -10.29 19.95
N ALA A 109 -10.70 -11.57 20.24
CA ALA A 109 -11.75 -12.55 20.47
C ALA A 109 -12.59 -12.02 21.64
N ALA A 110 -13.78 -11.53 21.34
CA ALA A 110 -14.82 -11.40 22.35
C ALA A 110 -15.21 -12.84 22.71
N HIS A 111 -14.65 -13.33 23.84
CA HIS A 111 -15.16 -14.48 24.56
C HIS A 111 -16.19 -13.99 25.58
#